data_AF-B3MYI9-F1
#
_entry.id   AF-B3MYI9-F1
#
_cell.length_a   1.000
_cell.length_b   1.000
_cell.length_c   1.000
_cell.angle_alpha   90.00
_cell.angle_beta   90.00
_cell.angle_gamma   90.00
#
_symmetry.space_group_name_H-M   'P 1'
#
loop_
_entity.id
_entity.type
_entity.pdbx_description
1 polymer ?
#
loop_
_entity_poly.entity_id
_entity_poly.type
_entity_poly.pdbx_seq_one_letter_code
_entity_poly.pdbx_strand_id
1 'polypeptide(L)'
;MAYDLKKESEVKEYIDKLGVEYRFGCYSEKKPEVCHLLGDYLEGIKKDFEKASKVYKSTCDDYGYAKSCYKFGNYSFLGKGKSGSKGDPKVAYQYYEKGCKLNDSDACLHSGLLLVSRSMPKEIDRDVAKGLEFLTKSCDMNNATACFYLSGMHISGVQKKPENASAAAAGAATSDVPGSNGSPVGGKSQLNDSDYIVLKDMKKAFQFSRKACELRNMYACANLSQMYARGDGIEKNEKEAEKYKKLALEMQDEVKKQQETLGFQQGVGMPN
;
A
#
# COMPACT_ATOMS: atom_id res chain seq x y z
N MET A 1 -5.55 -20.60 -33.42
CA MET A 1 -5.64 -21.92 -32.74
C MET A 1 -6.01 -21.64 -31.30
N ALA A 2 -7.02 -22.33 -30.76
CA ALA A 2 -7.35 -22.23 -29.34
C ALA A 2 -6.35 -23.11 -28.56
N TYR A 3 -5.68 -22.54 -27.56
CA TYR A 3 -4.79 -23.30 -26.67
C TYR A 3 -5.62 -24.06 -25.64
N ASP A 4 -5.33 -25.34 -25.42
CA ASP A 4 -5.88 -26.10 -24.31
C ASP A 4 -5.06 -25.83 -23.05
N LEU A 5 -5.51 -24.86 -22.25
CA LEU A 5 -4.86 -24.44 -21.01
C LEU A 5 -4.85 -25.51 -19.90
N LYS A 6 -5.31 -26.73 -20.19
CA LYS A 6 -5.20 -27.89 -19.30
C LYS A 6 -3.91 -28.68 -19.52
N LYS A 7 -3.23 -28.54 -20.67
CA LYS A 7 -1.96 -29.23 -20.95
C LYS A 7 -0.77 -28.33 -20.67
N GLU A 8 0.14 -28.81 -19.83
CA GLU A 8 1.32 -28.04 -19.41
C GLU A 8 2.19 -27.56 -20.58
N SER A 9 2.37 -28.39 -21.62
CA SER A 9 3.16 -28.04 -22.80
C SER A 9 2.53 -26.89 -23.62
N GLU A 10 1.22 -26.90 -23.78
CA GLU A 10 0.49 -25.84 -24.50
C GLU A 10 0.49 -24.53 -23.69
N VAL A 11 0.43 -24.62 -22.37
CA VAL A 11 0.57 -23.46 -21.46
C VAL A 11 1.97 -22.84 -21.56
N LYS A 12 3.04 -23.65 -21.53
CA LYS A 12 4.41 -23.16 -21.68
C LYS A 12 4.60 -22.44 -23.02
N GLU A 13 4.11 -23.04 -24.12
CA GLU A 13 4.19 -22.43 -25.46
C GLU A 13 3.42 -21.11 -25.54
N TYR A 14 2.22 -21.04 -24.96
CA TYR A 14 1.43 -19.82 -24.89
C TYR A 14 2.17 -18.71 -24.14
N ILE A 15 2.74 -19.03 -22.98
CA ILE A 15 3.50 -18.08 -22.15
C ILE A 15 4.75 -17.56 -22.89
N ASP A 16 5.44 -18.41 -23.64
CA ASP A 16 6.61 -17.99 -24.42
C ASP A 16 6.21 -17.06 -25.58
N LYS A 17 5.12 -17.38 -26.30
CA LYS A 17 4.57 -16.49 -27.34
C LYS A 17 4.13 -15.15 -26.78
N LEU A 18 3.49 -15.15 -25.61
CA LEU A 18 3.08 -13.92 -24.92
C LEU A 18 4.28 -13.02 -24.61
N GLY A 19 5.42 -13.61 -24.21
CA GLY A 19 6.67 -12.87 -24.02
C GLY A 19 7.21 -12.21 -25.29
N VAL A 20 7.03 -12.85 -26.45
CA VAL A 20 7.40 -12.29 -27.76
C VAL A 20 6.48 -11.13 -28.13
N GLU A 21 5.17 -11.28 -27.94
CA GLU A 21 4.18 -10.22 -28.18
C GLU A 21 4.44 -8.99 -27.32
N TYR A 22 4.70 -9.18 -26.02
CA TYR A 22 5.05 -8.08 -25.12
C TYR A 22 6.35 -7.38 -25.52
N ARG A 23 7.35 -8.14 -25.96
CA ARG A 23 8.61 -7.58 -26.46
C ARG A 23 8.38 -6.75 -27.72
N PHE A 24 7.60 -7.26 -28.65
CA PHE A 24 7.27 -6.56 -29.90
C PHE A 24 6.47 -5.28 -29.62
N GLY A 25 5.40 -5.36 -28.83
CA GLY A 25 4.58 -4.19 -28.51
C GLY A 25 5.35 -3.13 -27.71
N CYS A 26 6.28 -3.55 -26.86
CA CYS A 26 7.12 -2.62 -26.13
C CYS A 26 8.17 -1.93 -27.01
N TYR A 27 8.99 -2.69 -27.74
CA TYR A 27 10.15 -2.13 -28.45
C TYR A 27 9.84 -1.65 -29.86
N SER A 28 8.91 -2.31 -30.56
CA SER A 28 8.53 -1.95 -31.93
C SER A 28 7.39 -0.94 -31.93
N GLU A 29 6.32 -1.20 -31.18
CA GLU A 29 5.13 -0.33 -31.15
C GLU A 29 5.21 0.79 -30.11
N LYS A 30 6.17 0.73 -29.19
CA LYS A 30 6.41 1.74 -28.13
C LYS A 30 5.18 2.00 -27.25
N LYS A 31 4.36 0.96 -27.01
CA LYS A 31 3.17 1.02 -26.17
C LYS A 31 3.54 0.90 -24.69
N PRO A 32 3.37 1.94 -23.86
CA PRO A 32 3.85 1.95 -22.47
C PRO A 32 3.19 0.88 -21.59
N GLU A 33 1.89 0.64 -21.80
CA GLU A 33 1.13 -0.41 -21.11
C GLU A 33 1.67 -1.80 -21.44
N VAL A 34 2.10 -2.04 -22.69
CA VAL A 34 2.69 -3.31 -23.10
C VAL A 34 4.11 -3.46 -22.58
N CYS A 35 4.89 -2.37 -22.53
CA CYS A 35 6.18 -2.39 -21.83
C CYS A 35 6.04 -2.72 -20.35
N HIS A 36 5.01 -2.22 -19.67
CA HIS A 36 4.74 -2.60 -18.29
C HIS A 36 4.45 -4.10 -18.15
N LEU A 37 3.63 -4.66 -19.04
CA LEU A 37 3.34 -6.10 -19.07
C LEU A 37 4.58 -6.94 -19.38
N LEU A 38 5.49 -6.44 -20.23
CA LEU A 38 6.80 -7.06 -20.43
C LEU A 38 7.60 -7.10 -19.12
N GLY A 39 7.58 -6.01 -18.34
CA GLY A 39 8.19 -5.95 -17.02
C GLY A 39 7.59 -7.00 -16.06
N ASP A 40 6.26 -7.06 -15.98
CA ASP A 40 5.55 -8.04 -15.13
C ASP A 40 5.83 -9.48 -15.57
N TYR A 41 5.92 -9.74 -16.88
CA TYR A 41 6.30 -11.04 -17.43
C TYR A 41 7.72 -11.43 -17.03
N LEU A 42 8.69 -10.51 -17.18
CA LEU A 42 10.08 -10.75 -16.81
C LEU A 42 10.21 -11.02 -15.31
N GLU A 43 9.49 -10.29 -14.47
CA GLU A 43 9.48 -10.43 -13.02
C GLU A 43 8.79 -11.72 -12.55
N GLY A 44 7.56 -11.94 -12.99
CA GLY A 44 6.67 -12.97 -12.46
C GLY A 44 6.97 -14.34 -13.04
N ILE A 45 7.23 -14.41 -14.34
CA ILE A 45 7.36 -15.65 -15.10
C ILE A 45 8.84 -16.02 -15.29
N LYS A 46 9.63 -15.12 -15.89
CA LYS A 46 11.05 -15.42 -16.18
C LYS A 46 11.97 -15.23 -14.96
N LYS A 47 11.46 -14.64 -13.87
CA LYS A 47 12.23 -14.26 -12.67
C LYS A 47 13.50 -13.44 -12.99
N ASP A 48 13.50 -12.73 -14.11
CA ASP A 48 14.60 -11.88 -14.56
C ASP A 48 14.38 -10.46 -14.03
N PHE A 49 14.74 -10.26 -12.76
CA PHE A 49 14.54 -9.00 -12.07
C PHE A 49 15.39 -7.88 -12.63
N GLU A 50 16.57 -8.17 -13.19
CA GLU A 50 17.44 -7.13 -13.76
C GLU A 50 16.83 -6.55 -15.04
N LYS A 51 16.33 -7.40 -15.93
CA LYS A 51 15.64 -6.92 -17.14
C LYS A 51 14.30 -6.27 -16.79
N ALA A 52 13.53 -6.84 -15.86
CA ALA A 52 12.27 -6.24 -15.41
C ALA A 52 12.50 -4.82 -14.88
N SER A 53 13.51 -4.63 -14.01
CA SER A 53 13.91 -3.33 -13.46
C SER A 53 14.21 -2.31 -14.57
N LYS A 54 15.01 -2.70 -15.56
CA LYS A 54 15.35 -1.84 -16.71
C LYS A 54 14.09 -1.43 -17.49
N VAL A 55 13.20 -2.37 -17.77
CA VAL A 55 11.95 -2.10 -18.50
C VAL A 55 11.03 -1.17 -17.70
N TYR A 56 10.82 -1.40 -16.40
CA TYR A 56 10.02 -0.50 -15.58
C TYR A 56 10.62 0.90 -15.53
N LYS A 57 11.95 1.00 -15.37
CA LYS A 57 12.64 2.29 -15.36
C LYS A 57 12.44 3.05 -16.65
N SER A 58 12.79 2.45 -17.80
CA SER A 58 12.65 3.10 -19.10
C SER A 58 11.19 3.45 -19.41
N THR A 59 10.25 2.58 -19.02
CA THR A 59 8.82 2.86 -19.24
C THR A 59 8.32 4.05 -18.42
N CYS A 60 8.80 4.20 -17.19
CA CYS A 60 8.53 5.39 -16.39
C CYS A 60 9.20 6.65 -16.96
N ASP A 61 10.46 6.52 -17.39
CA ASP A 61 11.30 7.65 -17.79
C ASP A 61 10.96 8.18 -19.17
N ASP A 62 10.80 7.29 -20.15
CA ASP A 62 10.62 7.64 -21.55
C ASP A 62 9.16 7.92 -21.90
N TYR A 63 8.21 7.23 -21.23
CA TYR A 63 6.78 7.31 -21.56
C TYR A 63 5.90 7.91 -20.46
N GLY A 64 6.45 8.16 -19.26
CA GLY A 64 5.65 8.67 -18.15
C GLY A 64 4.53 7.72 -17.70
N TYR A 65 4.74 6.41 -17.80
CA TYR A 65 3.73 5.44 -17.37
C TYR A 65 3.74 5.27 -15.84
N ALA A 66 2.69 5.78 -15.21
CA ALA A 66 2.61 5.96 -13.76
C ALA A 66 2.85 4.65 -12.95
N LYS A 67 2.25 3.53 -13.39
CA LYS A 67 2.43 2.21 -12.75
C LYS A 67 3.88 1.71 -12.84
N SER A 68 4.58 2.01 -13.94
CA SER A 68 6.00 1.65 -14.08
C SER A 68 6.87 2.48 -13.14
N CYS A 69 6.52 3.75 -12.90
CA CYS A 69 7.21 4.56 -11.90
C CYS A 69 7.05 3.97 -10.50
N TYR A 70 5.83 3.57 -10.14
CA TYR A 70 5.57 2.86 -8.89
C TYR A 70 6.37 1.55 -8.77
N LYS A 71 6.30 0.68 -9.78
CA LYS A 71 7.05 -0.60 -9.79
C LYS A 71 8.55 -0.38 -9.69
N PHE A 72 9.12 0.57 -10.43
CA PHE A 72 10.54 0.87 -10.34
C PHE A 72 10.91 1.48 -8.98
N GLY A 73 10.02 2.27 -8.37
CA GLY A 73 10.14 2.72 -6.98
C GLY A 73 10.27 1.55 -6.01
N ASN A 74 9.41 0.53 -6.13
CA ASN A 74 9.49 -0.70 -5.31
C ASN A 74 10.81 -1.45 -5.52
N TYR A 75 11.27 -1.56 -6.77
CA TYR A 75 12.56 -2.17 -7.09
C TYR A 75 13.73 -1.42 -6.46
N SER A 76 13.71 -0.10 -6.57
CA SER A 76 14.72 0.77 -5.98
C SER A 76 14.71 0.67 -4.46
N PHE A 77 13.52 0.65 -3.83
CA PHE A 77 13.39 0.54 -2.38
C PHE A 77 13.94 -0.78 -1.84
N LEU A 78 13.62 -1.89 -2.50
CA LEU A 78 14.01 -3.23 -2.08
C LEU A 78 15.40 -3.67 -2.59
N GLY A 79 16.03 -2.89 -3.46
CA GLY A 79 17.26 -3.31 -4.16
C GLY A 79 17.04 -4.43 -5.18
N LYS A 80 15.79 -4.69 -5.57
CA LYS A 80 15.43 -5.73 -6.54
C LYS A 80 15.95 -5.34 -7.93
N GLY A 81 16.47 -6.31 -8.68
CA GLY A 81 17.00 -6.10 -10.04
C GLY A 81 18.41 -5.51 -10.10
N LYS A 82 19.14 -5.48 -8.98
CA LYS A 82 20.59 -5.29 -8.94
C LYS A 82 21.19 -6.23 -7.90
N SER A 83 21.92 -7.25 -8.35
CA SER A 83 22.49 -8.27 -7.46
C SER A 83 23.30 -7.65 -6.31
N GLY A 84 23.02 -8.08 -5.08
CA GLY A 84 23.68 -7.60 -3.86
C GLY A 84 23.34 -6.16 -3.41
N SER A 85 22.38 -5.50 -4.04
CA SER A 85 21.96 -4.14 -3.67
C SER A 85 21.06 -4.14 -2.43
N LYS A 86 21.28 -3.20 -1.51
CA LYS A 86 20.41 -2.96 -0.34
C LYS A 86 19.21 -2.05 -0.65
N GLY A 87 19.07 -1.62 -1.89
CA GLY A 87 18.10 -0.60 -2.28
C GLY A 87 18.58 0.81 -2.02
N ASP A 88 17.87 1.77 -2.59
CA ASP A 88 18.06 3.21 -2.44
C ASP A 88 16.68 3.85 -2.18
N PRO A 89 16.36 4.13 -0.91
CA PRO A 89 15.10 4.75 -0.53
C PRO A 89 14.89 6.13 -1.16
N LYS A 90 15.97 6.89 -1.39
CA LYS A 90 15.89 8.23 -1.95
C LYS A 90 15.47 8.16 -3.43
N VAL A 91 16.05 7.23 -4.18
CA VAL A 91 15.62 6.93 -5.55
C VAL A 91 14.18 6.40 -5.55
N ALA A 92 13.83 5.51 -4.62
CA ALA A 92 12.45 5.02 -4.52
C ALA A 92 11.44 6.16 -4.33
N TYR A 93 11.72 7.08 -3.41
CA TYR A 93 10.88 8.26 -3.16
C TYR A 93 10.74 9.13 -4.42
N GLN A 94 11.83 9.37 -5.16
CA GLN A 94 11.78 10.15 -6.41
C GLN A 94 10.82 9.53 -7.44
N TYR A 95 10.85 8.20 -7.59
CA TYR A 95 10.00 7.50 -8.54
C TYR A 95 8.55 7.34 -8.05
N TYR A 96 8.32 7.18 -6.74
CA TYR A 96 6.97 7.26 -6.18
C TYR A 96 6.38 8.66 -6.35
N GLU A 97 7.17 9.72 -6.11
CA GLU A 97 6.69 11.09 -6.29
C GLU A 97 6.35 11.34 -7.78
N LYS A 98 7.19 10.85 -8.70
CA LYS A 98 6.93 10.91 -10.14
C LYS A 98 5.66 10.15 -10.53
N GLY A 99 5.48 8.92 -10.05
CA GLY A 99 4.25 8.14 -10.27
C GLY A 99 3.00 8.82 -9.70
N CYS A 100 3.12 9.44 -8.53
CA CYS A 100 2.02 10.17 -7.90
C CYS A 100 1.64 11.43 -8.70
N LYS A 101 2.62 12.16 -9.25
CA LYS A 101 2.35 13.29 -10.18
C LYS A 101 1.60 12.84 -11.43
N LEU A 102 1.84 11.60 -11.87
CA LEU A 102 1.16 10.95 -12.99
C LEU A 102 -0.18 10.28 -12.60
N ASN A 103 -0.71 10.57 -11.40
CA ASN A 103 -1.95 10.01 -10.87
C ASN A 103 -1.93 8.47 -10.79
N ASP A 104 -0.86 7.90 -10.21
CA ASP A 104 -0.87 6.54 -9.67
C ASP A 104 -1.15 6.56 -8.16
N SER A 105 -2.20 5.86 -7.74
CA SER A 105 -2.68 5.94 -6.36
C SER A 105 -1.72 5.27 -5.37
N ASP A 106 -1.07 4.18 -5.79
CA ASP A 106 -0.12 3.43 -4.97
C ASP A 106 1.19 4.21 -4.85
N ALA A 107 1.65 4.86 -5.90
CA ALA A 107 2.78 5.77 -5.86
C ALA A 107 2.54 6.93 -4.88
N CYS A 108 1.33 7.51 -4.87
CA CYS A 108 0.96 8.54 -3.89
C CYS A 108 0.95 7.98 -2.46
N LEU A 109 0.37 6.79 -2.25
CA LEU A 109 0.38 6.13 -0.94
C LEU A 109 1.82 5.97 -0.43
N HIS A 110 2.71 5.40 -1.24
CA HIS A 110 4.08 5.14 -0.83
C HIS A 110 4.88 6.44 -0.63
N SER A 111 4.68 7.45 -1.49
CA SER A 111 5.27 8.79 -1.28
C SER A 111 4.86 9.38 0.07
N GLY A 112 3.57 9.29 0.41
CA GLY A 112 3.03 9.76 1.67
C GLY A 112 3.59 9.00 2.87
N LEU A 113 3.58 7.66 2.81
CA LEU A 113 4.09 6.80 3.87
C LEU A 113 5.57 7.05 4.18
N LEU A 114 6.39 7.25 3.14
CA LEU A 114 7.80 7.56 3.29
C LEU A 114 8.05 8.89 4.01
N LEU A 115 7.14 9.85 3.92
CA LEU A 115 7.30 11.16 4.57
C LEU A 115 6.68 11.24 5.97
N VAL A 116 5.72 10.37 6.31
CA VAL A 116 5.07 10.37 7.63
C VAL A 116 5.70 9.40 8.63
N SER A 117 6.26 8.29 8.14
CA SER A 117 6.82 7.21 8.97
C SER A 117 8.01 7.69 9.81
N ARG A 118 8.12 7.18 11.05
CA ARG A 118 9.23 7.52 11.96
C ARG A 118 10.43 6.58 11.82
N SER A 119 10.22 5.39 11.29
CA SER A 119 11.26 4.36 11.12
C SER A 119 11.95 4.49 9.75
N MET A 120 11.98 5.70 9.21
CA MET A 120 12.44 5.95 7.85
C MET A 120 13.97 5.89 7.75
N PRO A 121 14.49 5.52 6.56
CA PRO A 121 15.92 5.64 6.27
C PRO A 121 16.35 7.09 6.46
N LYS A 122 17.53 7.30 7.09
CA LYS A 122 18.07 8.64 7.42
C LYS A 122 18.19 9.56 6.20
N GLU A 123 18.15 9.00 5.01
CA GLU A 123 18.30 9.64 3.72
C GLU A 123 17.06 10.41 3.24
N ILE A 124 15.90 10.21 3.89
CA ILE A 124 14.65 10.91 3.58
C ILE A 124 14.23 11.73 4.80
N ASP A 125 14.17 13.05 4.62
CA ASP A 125 13.66 13.95 5.65
C ASP A 125 12.17 13.77 5.82
N ARG A 126 11.75 13.63 7.07
CA ARG A 126 10.35 13.49 7.45
C ARG A 126 9.61 14.81 7.21
N ASP A 127 8.59 14.78 6.36
CA ASP A 127 7.69 15.90 6.08
C ASP A 127 6.24 15.44 6.16
N VAL A 128 5.67 15.54 7.36
CA VAL A 128 4.30 15.06 7.60
C VAL A 128 3.27 15.86 6.81
N ALA A 129 3.48 17.16 6.60
CA ALA A 129 2.51 17.99 5.89
C ALA A 129 2.41 17.55 4.42
N LYS A 130 3.56 17.44 3.75
CA LYS A 130 3.63 16.93 2.39
C LYS A 130 3.19 15.47 2.29
N GLY A 131 3.52 14.66 3.30
CA GLY A 131 3.08 13.27 3.38
C GLY A 131 1.55 13.14 3.42
N LEU A 132 0.87 14.00 4.16
CA LEU A 132 -0.59 14.07 4.20
C LEU A 132 -1.19 14.46 2.85
N GLU A 133 -0.60 15.42 2.14
CA GLU A 133 -1.08 15.80 0.80
C GLU A 133 -1.06 14.59 -0.15
N PHE A 134 0.01 13.79 -0.13
CA PHE A 134 0.09 12.57 -0.92
C PHE A 134 -0.92 11.50 -0.50
N LEU A 135 -1.10 11.29 0.82
CA LEU A 135 -2.08 10.34 1.34
C LEU A 135 -3.51 10.78 1.01
N THR A 136 -3.83 12.06 1.12
CA THR A 136 -5.13 12.64 0.73
C THR A 136 -5.37 12.43 -0.76
N LYS A 137 -4.40 12.79 -1.61
CA LYS A 137 -4.49 12.54 -3.05
C LYS A 137 -4.72 11.07 -3.38
N SER A 138 -3.98 10.16 -2.73
CA SER A 138 -4.14 8.71 -2.90
C SER A 138 -5.54 8.24 -2.47
N CYS A 139 -6.04 8.71 -1.33
CA CYS A 139 -7.38 8.40 -0.84
C CYS A 139 -8.48 8.96 -1.75
N ASP A 140 -8.30 10.15 -2.34
CA ASP A 140 -9.21 10.74 -3.31
C ASP A 140 -9.27 9.95 -4.61
N MET A 141 -8.19 9.24 -4.94
CA MET A 141 -8.13 8.25 -6.00
C MET A 141 -8.63 6.85 -5.59
N ASN A 142 -9.40 6.76 -4.51
CA ASN A 142 -9.99 5.52 -3.99
C ASN A 142 -8.97 4.47 -3.53
N ASN A 143 -7.77 4.89 -3.10
CA ASN A 143 -6.86 3.98 -2.42
C ASN A 143 -7.32 3.73 -0.96
N ALA A 144 -7.88 2.55 -0.71
CA ALA A 144 -8.46 2.18 0.57
C ALA A 144 -7.43 2.27 1.72
N THR A 145 -6.19 1.89 1.44
CA THR A 145 -5.08 1.90 2.40
C THR A 145 -4.69 3.33 2.77
N ALA A 146 -4.62 4.25 1.81
CA ALA A 146 -4.34 5.66 2.11
C ALA A 146 -5.43 6.29 2.98
N CYS A 147 -6.71 6.02 2.68
CA CYS A 147 -7.82 6.46 3.53
C CYS A 147 -7.72 5.88 4.95
N PHE A 148 -7.35 4.61 5.09
CA PHE A 148 -7.11 3.98 6.39
C PHE A 148 -5.99 4.67 7.18
N TYR A 149 -4.87 5.01 6.53
CA TYR A 149 -3.77 5.74 7.17
C TYR A 149 -4.20 7.14 7.63
N LEU A 150 -4.92 7.89 6.80
CA LEU A 150 -5.47 9.20 7.19
C LEU A 150 -6.39 9.10 8.40
N SER A 151 -7.24 8.07 8.46
CA SER A 151 -8.05 7.80 9.64
C SER A 151 -7.18 7.60 10.88
N GLY A 152 -6.18 6.70 10.83
CA GLY A 152 -5.26 6.44 11.94
C GLY A 152 -4.52 7.70 12.42
N MET A 153 -4.11 8.56 11.49
CA MET A 153 -3.46 9.84 11.81
C MET A 153 -4.40 10.80 12.54
N HIS A 154 -5.69 10.83 12.21
CA HIS A 154 -6.68 11.65 12.91
C HIS A 154 -7.18 11.05 14.22
N ILE A 155 -7.10 9.72 14.40
CA ILE A 155 -7.39 9.05 15.68
C ILE A 155 -6.32 9.38 16.72
N SER A 156 -5.06 9.28 16.31
CA SER A 156 -3.89 9.44 17.20
C SER A 156 -3.43 10.89 17.34
N GLY A 157 -3.62 11.70 16.30
CA GLY A 157 -2.93 12.97 16.13
C GLY A 157 -1.43 12.75 15.85
N VAL A 158 -0.78 13.75 15.25
CA VAL A 158 0.65 13.70 14.93
C VAL A 158 1.36 14.90 15.55
N GLN A 159 2.17 14.66 16.57
CA GLN A 159 2.97 15.69 17.24
C GLN A 159 4.20 16.08 16.41
N LYS A 160 4.64 17.35 16.55
CA LYS A 160 5.86 17.92 15.96
C LYS A 160 7.12 17.32 16.58
N LYS A 161 7.15 17.23 17.91
CA LYS A 161 8.24 16.62 18.69
C LYS A 161 7.66 15.56 19.61
N PRO A 162 8.00 14.27 19.45
CA PRO A 162 7.58 13.25 20.38
C PRO A 162 8.49 13.32 21.61
N GLU A 163 8.28 14.29 22.49
CA GLU A 163 8.89 14.21 23.82
C GLU A 163 8.17 13.09 24.57
N ASN A 164 8.83 11.93 24.68
CA ASN A 164 8.37 10.72 25.38
C ASN A 164 7.16 9.98 24.81
N ALA A 165 6.96 9.98 23.48
CA ALA A 165 6.10 8.97 22.87
C ALA A 165 6.93 7.69 22.66
N SER A 166 6.77 6.70 23.54
CA SER A 166 7.26 5.34 23.30
C SER A 166 6.87 4.90 21.89
N ALA A 167 7.69 4.05 21.27
CA ALA A 167 7.60 3.62 19.88
C ALA A 167 6.23 3.03 19.42
N ALA A 168 5.21 3.00 20.28
CA ALA A 168 3.86 2.50 20.03
C ALA A 168 3.05 3.32 19.01
N ALA A 169 3.33 4.61 18.80
CA ALA A 169 2.53 5.44 17.88
C ALA A 169 2.94 5.33 16.39
N ALA A 170 4.11 4.74 16.09
CA ALA A 170 4.61 4.60 14.72
C ALA A 170 4.36 3.20 14.11
N GLY A 171 3.74 2.29 14.86
CA GLY A 171 3.52 0.89 14.49
C GLY A 171 2.08 0.39 14.65
N ALA A 172 1.09 1.27 14.84
CA ALA A 172 -0.32 0.86 14.98
C ALA A 172 -0.97 0.54 13.62
N ALA A 173 -0.35 -0.36 12.87
CA ALA A 173 -0.95 -1.17 11.82
C ALA A 173 -0.24 -2.53 11.74
N THR A 174 0.18 -3.14 12.85
CA THR A 174 0.50 -4.58 12.90
C THR A 174 0.23 -5.16 14.28
N SER A 175 -0.48 -6.29 14.29
CA SER A 175 -0.66 -7.28 15.35
C SER A 175 -1.57 -6.93 16.55
N ASP A 176 -2.54 -7.82 16.71
CA ASP A 176 -3.52 -8.03 17.77
C ASP A 176 -3.11 -7.65 19.21
N VAL A 177 -3.97 -6.90 19.89
CA VAL A 177 -4.20 -7.05 21.34
C VAL A 177 -5.69 -6.88 21.64
N PRO A 178 -6.39 -7.93 22.13
CA PRO A 178 -7.65 -7.77 22.85
C PRO A 178 -7.33 -7.33 24.29
N GLY A 179 -7.80 -6.15 24.68
CA GLY A 179 -7.74 -5.66 26.07
C GLY A 179 -6.47 -4.93 26.44
N SER A 180 -6.28 -3.70 25.95
CA SER A 180 -5.56 -2.70 26.75
C SER A 180 -6.58 -1.97 27.62
N ASN A 181 -6.68 -2.41 28.88
CA ASN A 181 -7.12 -1.55 29.96
C ASN A 181 -6.30 -0.25 29.86
N GLY A 182 -6.97 0.87 29.66
CA GLY A 182 -6.34 2.19 29.78
C GLY A 182 -5.86 2.36 31.22
N SER A 183 -4.61 2.02 31.51
CA SER A 183 -3.95 2.53 32.70
C SER A 183 -3.79 4.05 32.54
N PRO A 184 -4.10 4.85 33.57
CA PRO A 184 -3.95 6.30 33.50
C PRO A 184 -2.45 6.59 33.47
N VAL A 185 -1.93 7.00 32.32
CA VAL A 185 -0.59 7.59 32.25
C VAL A 185 -0.69 8.96 32.93
N GLY A 186 -0.41 8.97 34.23
CA GLY A 186 -0.31 10.14 35.08
C GLY A 186 0.91 10.97 34.72
N GLY A 187 0.77 11.81 33.70
CA GLY A 187 1.71 12.87 33.35
C GLY A 187 0.99 13.88 32.46
N LYS A 188 0.40 14.92 33.06
CA LYS A 188 -0.16 16.05 32.30
C LYS A 188 0.98 16.85 31.70
N SER A 189 1.55 16.39 30.58
CA SER A 189 2.20 17.30 29.65
C SER A 189 1.08 18.14 29.03
N GLN A 190 1.00 19.42 29.37
CA GLN A 190 0.08 20.36 28.74
C GLN A 190 0.59 20.61 27.31
N LEU A 191 0.29 19.69 26.40
CA LEU A 191 0.55 19.88 24.98
C LEU A 191 -0.49 20.86 24.43
N ASN A 192 -0.04 21.93 23.80
CA ASN A 192 -0.90 22.89 23.14
C ASN A 192 -1.17 22.44 21.70
N ASP A 193 -2.27 22.89 21.09
CA ASP A 193 -2.60 22.58 19.68
C ASP A 193 -1.46 22.94 18.70
N SER A 194 -0.64 23.93 19.05
CA SER A 194 0.57 24.34 18.32
C SER A 194 1.64 23.26 18.23
N ASP A 195 1.61 22.24 19.09
CA ASP A 195 2.57 21.15 19.16
C ASP A 195 2.22 19.99 18.22
N TYR A 196 1.06 20.05 17.59
CA TYR A 196 0.58 19.06 16.63
C TYR A 196 0.75 19.56 15.18
N ILE A 197 1.14 18.63 14.31
CA ILE A 197 1.04 18.76 12.85
C ILE A 197 -0.36 18.34 12.41
N VAL A 198 -0.90 17.29 13.03
CA VAL A 198 -2.28 16.83 12.84
C VAL A 198 -2.95 16.75 14.20
N LEU A 199 -4.02 17.52 14.38
CA LEU A 199 -4.85 17.41 15.57
C LEU A 199 -5.71 16.16 15.52
N LYS A 200 -5.97 15.60 16.71
CA LYS A 200 -6.95 14.54 16.85
C LYS A 200 -8.32 15.05 16.42
N ASP A 201 -8.95 14.36 15.47
CA ASP A 201 -10.27 14.70 14.94
C ASP A 201 -11.03 13.42 14.65
N MET A 202 -11.85 13.00 15.62
CA MET A 202 -12.60 11.74 15.49
C MET A 202 -13.67 11.81 14.40
N LYS A 203 -14.17 13.00 14.03
CA LYS A 203 -15.15 13.13 12.94
C LYS A 203 -14.48 12.91 11.58
N LYS A 204 -13.29 13.48 11.36
CA LYS A 204 -12.50 13.20 10.16
C LYS A 204 -12.02 11.75 10.13
N ALA A 205 -11.56 11.21 11.26
CA ALA A 205 -11.21 9.79 11.36
C ALA A 205 -12.39 8.90 10.95
N PHE A 206 -13.61 9.23 11.38
CA PHE A 206 -14.81 8.48 11.03
C PHE A 206 -15.06 8.52 9.51
N GLN A 207 -14.98 9.71 8.90
CA GLN A 207 -15.16 9.88 7.46
C GLN A 207 -14.16 9.05 6.65
N PHE A 208 -12.87 9.10 7.02
CA PHE A 208 -11.83 8.33 6.35
C PHE A 208 -11.95 6.82 6.60
N SER A 209 -12.26 6.38 7.83
CA SER A 209 -12.54 4.97 8.15
C SER A 209 -13.70 4.42 7.33
N ARG A 210 -14.78 5.21 7.21
CA ARG A 210 -15.94 4.84 6.41
C ARG A 210 -15.59 4.69 4.95
N LYS A 211 -14.92 5.69 4.35
CA LYS A 211 -14.48 5.62 2.95
C LYS A 211 -13.55 4.43 2.71
N ALA A 212 -12.57 4.20 3.59
CA ALA A 212 -11.67 3.05 3.49
C ALA A 212 -12.40 1.71 3.58
N CYS A 213 -13.40 1.58 4.47
CA CYS A 213 -14.22 0.38 4.60
C CYS A 213 -15.11 0.15 3.36
N GLU A 214 -15.74 1.21 2.83
CA GLU A 214 -16.48 1.16 1.55
C GLU A 214 -15.58 0.73 0.37
N LEU A 215 -14.30 1.09 0.43
CA LEU A 215 -13.25 0.65 -0.49
C LEU A 215 -12.62 -0.70 -0.12
N ARG A 216 -13.29 -1.50 0.72
CA ARG A 216 -12.87 -2.86 1.08
C ARG A 216 -11.52 -2.93 1.81
N ASN A 217 -11.25 -1.97 2.70
CA ASN A 217 -10.19 -2.11 3.69
C ASN A 217 -10.74 -2.75 4.99
N MET A 218 -10.30 -3.98 5.27
CA MET A 218 -10.75 -4.78 6.42
C MET A 218 -10.48 -4.08 7.76
N TYR A 219 -9.28 -3.51 7.93
CA TYR A 219 -8.88 -2.82 9.17
C TYR A 219 -9.70 -1.56 9.40
N ALA A 220 -10.06 -0.84 8.34
CA ALA A 220 -10.95 0.32 8.43
C ALA A 220 -12.37 -0.06 8.86
N CYS A 221 -12.90 -1.19 8.39
CA CYS A 221 -14.20 -1.71 8.84
C CYS A 221 -14.17 -2.09 10.34
N ALA A 222 -13.07 -2.69 10.81
CA ALA A 222 -12.88 -2.97 12.23
C ALA A 222 -12.82 -1.68 13.06
N ASN A 223 -12.10 -0.66 12.59
CA ASN A 223 -12.08 0.66 13.23
C ASN A 223 -13.49 1.28 13.27
N LEU A 224 -14.22 1.23 12.15
CA LEU A 224 -15.56 1.80 12.06
C LEU A 224 -16.54 1.13 13.04
N SER A 225 -16.46 -0.21 13.18
CA SER A 225 -17.22 -0.95 14.19
C SER A 225 -16.96 -0.42 15.60
N GLN A 226 -15.69 -0.23 15.97
CA GLN A 226 -15.33 0.32 17.28
C GLN A 226 -15.78 1.76 17.46
N MET A 227 -15.70 2.58 16.41
CA MET A 227 -16.15 3.97 16.46
C MET A 227 -17.66 4.06 16.72
N TYR A 228 -18.45 3.21 16.08
CA TYR A 228 -19.89 3.11 16.36
C TYR A 228 -20.19 2.54 17.76
N ALA A 229 -19.45 1.55 18.25
CA ALA A 229 -19.67 0.98 19.58
C ALA A 229 -19.40 1.99 20.71
N ARG A 230 -18.43 2.89 20.51
CA ARG A 230 -17.98 3.88 21.50
C ARG A 230 -18.61 5.26 21.33
N GLY A 231 -19.13 5.57 20.15
CA GLY A 231 -19.56 6.93 19.81
C GLY A 231 -18.37 7.87 19.52
N ASP A 232 -17.27 7.32 18.99
CA ASP A 232 -16.07 8.09 18.68
C ASP A 232 -16.23 8.80 17.34
N GLY A 233 -16.46 10.11 17.36
CA GLY A 233 -16.60 10.92 16.14
C GLY A 233 -17.93 10.74 15.40
N ILE A 234 -18.81 9.91 15.93
CA ILE A 234 -20.17 9.63 15.45
C ILE A 234 -21.06 9.28 16.66
N GLU A 235 -22.38 9.32 16.51
CA GLU A 235 -23.27 8.82 17.55
C GLU A 235 -23.11 7.31 17.75
N LYS A 236 -23.15 6.89 19.02
CA LYS A 236 -23.05 5.48 19.39
C LYS A 236 -24.21 4.68 18.76
N ASN A 237 -23.89 3.58 18.08
CA ASN A 237 -24.87 2.70 17.45
C ASN A 237 -24.38 1.24 17.41
N GLU A 238 -24.89 0.42 18.33
CA GLU A 238 -24.51 -1.00 18.46
C GLU A 238 -24.88 -1.84 17.21
N LYS A 239 -25.96 -1.48 16.50
CA LYS A 239 -26.38 -2.21 15.29
C LYS A 239 -25.40 -1.99 14.15
N GLU A 240 -24.99 -0.74 13.91
CA GLU A 240 -23.96 -0.44 12.92
C GLU A 240 -22.60 -1.00 13.35
N ALA A 241 -22.26 -0.96 14.64
CA ALA A 241 -21.04 -1.57 15.15
C ALA A 241 -20.95 -3.06 14.80
N GLU A 242 -22.00 -3.82 15.07
CA GLU A 242 -22.04 -5.26 14.77
C GLU A 242 -22.05 -5.53 13.25
N LYS A 243 -22.71 -4.69 12.46
CA LYS A 243 -22.69 -4.78 10.99
C LYS A 243 -21.28 -4.66 10.43
N TYR A 244 -20.52 -3.63 10.80
CA TYR A 244 -19.15 -3.45 10.28
C TYR A 244 -18.16 -4.48 10.84
N LYS A 245 -18.41 -5.00 12.06
CA LYS A 245 -17.65 -6.13 12.61
C LYS A 245 -17.82 -7.38 11.76
N LYS A 246 -19.06 -7.73 11.40
CA LYS A 246 -19.36 -8.87 10.51
C LYS A 246 -18.70 -8.69 9.15
N LEU A 247 -18.81 -7.51 8.55
CA LEU A 247 -18.16 -7.21 7.27
C LEU A 247 -16.63 -7.41 7.34
N ALA A 248 -15.98 -6.96 8.42
CA ALA A 248 -14.53 -7.17 8.60
C ALA A 248 -14.17 -8.66 8.70
N LEU A 249 -14.97 -9.46 9.41
CA LEU A 249 -14.77 -10.91 9.54
C LEU A 249 -14.99 -11.64 8.22
N GLU A 250 -16.02 -11.27 7.46
CA GLU A 250 -16.28 -11.82 6.12
C GLU A 250 -15.09 -11.58 5.18
N MET A 251 -14.54 -10.37 5.20
CA MET A 251 -13.34 -10.02 4.43
C MET A 251 -12.10 -10.81 4.86
N GLN A 252 -11.95 -11.06 6.16
CA GLN A 252 -10.88 -11.89 6.69
C GLN A 252 -10.97 -13.33 6.18
N ASP A 253 -12.17 -13.90 6.21
CA ASP A 253 -12.44 -15.25 5.73
C ASP A 253 -12.22 -15.37 4.22
N GLU A 254 -12.59 -14.35 3.43
CA GLU A 254 -12.30 -14.29 2.00
C GLU A 254 -10.79 -14.30 1.71
N VAL A 255 -10.02 -13.48 2.42
CA VAL A 255 -8.55 -13.43 2.27
C VAL A 255 -7.93 -14.79 2.63
N LYS A 256 -8.40 -15.43 3.70
CA LYS A 256 -7.93 -16.76 4.11
C LYS A 256 -8.19 -17.83 3.03
N LYS A 257 -9.41 -17.88 2.48
CA LYS A 257 -9.76 -18.81 1.40
C LYS A 257 -8.93 -18.58 0.13
N GLN A 258 -8.65 -17.32 -0.21
CA GLN A 258 -7.77 -17.00 -1.34
C GLN A 258 -6.34 -17.47 -1.10
N GLN A 259 -5.80 -17.28 0.11
CA GLN A 259 -4.46 -17.75 0.47
C GLN A 259 -4.35 -19.28 0.43
N GLU A 260 -5.34 -20.00 0.93
CA GLU A 260 -5.41 -21.48 0.86
C GLU A 260 -5.43 -21.95 -0.60
N THR A 261 -6.20 -21.27 -1.46
CA THR A 261 -6.27 -21.56 -2.90
C THR A 261 -4.92 -21.33 -3.59
N LEU A 262 -4.22 -20.23 -3.28
CA LEU A 262 -2.90 -19.93 -3.83
C LEU A 262 -1.82 -20.91 -3.34
N GLY A 263 -1.89 -21.35 -2.08
CA GLY A 263 -1.01 -22.38 -1.54
C GLY A 263 -1.18 -23.73 -2.24
N PHE A 264 -2.41 -24.10 -2.56
CA PHE A 264 -2.70 -25.30 -3.35
C PHE A 264 -2.13 -25.20 -4.78
N GLN A 265 -2.26 -24.04 -5.43
CA GLN A 265 -1.72 -23.82 -6.78
C GLN A 265 -0.18 -23.84 -6.83
N GLN A 266 0.50 -23.36 -5.79
CA GLN A 266 1.97 -23.45 -5.69
C GLN A 266 2.47 -24.88 -5.40
N GLY A 267 1.62 -25.74 -4.81
CA GLY A 267 1.89 -27.16 -4.60
C GLY A 267 1.77 -28.03 -5.86
N VAL A 268 1.14 -27.52 -6.92
CA VAL A 268 1.22 -28.08 -8.28
C VAL A 268 2.50 -27.56 -8.92
N GLY A 269 3.64 -27.97 -8.37
CA GLY A 269 4.95 -27.67 -8.93
C GLY A 269 5.02 -28.18 -10.36
N MET A 270 5.29 -27.28 -11.32
CA MET A 270 5.79 -27.68 -12.62
C MET A 270 7.03 -28.55 -12.38
N PRO A 271 7.03 -29.84 -12.81
CA PRO A 271 8.21 -30.67 -12.66
C PRO A 271 9.39 -30.03 -13.42
N ASN A 272 10.55 -30.02 -12.75
CA ASN A 272 11.84 -29.58 -13.29
C ASN A 272 12.17 -30.22 -14.63
#